data_AF-A0A396PXC7-F1
#
_entry.id   AF-A0A396PXC7-F1
#
_cell.length_a   1.000
_cell.length_b   1.000
_cell.length_c   1.000
_cell.angle_alpha   90.00
_cell.angle_beta   90.00
_cell.angle_gamma   90.00
#
_symmetry.space_group_name_H-M   'P 1'
#
loop_
_entity.id
_entity.type
_entity.pdbx_description
1 polymer ?
#
loop_
_entity_poly.entity_id
_entity_poly.type
_entity_poly.pdbx_seq_one_letter_code
_entity_poly.pdbx_strand_id
1 'polypeptide(L)'
;MLCVHCGAKNDSDAIYCNECGRLVDKKDTENKHIDLKKIMKNKLVRAIAVVALIVVAGSLVFGGRSYKKTVNMYMKASFEGDATTIFSLISSKMFDYGLEESGYERSDKRQIIKDTKESMKKDIERMESQTGIKWKDIKKSYKITSVEKIKGYELDDLKDRYQEAGVKISAAKFVEVEVNIQTGETEGTNTIDLYLVKIGKSWYLEPESMGSVY
;
A
#
# COMPACT_ATOMS: atom_id res chain seq x y z
N MET A 1 10.09 -10.05 35.79
CA MET A 1 11.39 -9.85 35.10
C MET A 1 11.76 -8.36 35.07
N LEU A 2 12.91 -7.96 34.50
CA LEU A 2 13.31 -6.55 34.38
C LEU A 2 12.99 -6.01 32.99
N CYS A 3 12.40 -4.81 32.89
CA CYS A 3 12.12 -4.16 31.61
C CYS A 3 13.40 -3.60 30.97
N VAL A 4 13.76 -4.11 29.79
CA VAL A 4 14.97 -3.71 29.04
C VAL A 4 15.04 -2.23 28.64
N HIS A 5 13.92 -1.51 28.69
CA HIS A 5 13.83 -0.09 28.30
C HIS A 5 13.92 0.91 29.47
N CYS A 6 13.71 0.48 30.72
CA CYS A 6 13.67 1.40 31.87
C CYS A 6 14.18 0.81 33.19
N GLY A 7 14.58 -0.47 33.23
CA GLY A 7 15.08 -1.16 34.43
C GLY A 7 14.00 -1.57 35.44
N ALA A 8 12.74 -1.16 35.26
CA ALA A 8 11.66 -1.47 36.20
C ALA A 8 11.44 -2.99 36.36
N LYS A 9 11.25 -3.44 37.61
CA LYS A 9 10.96 -4.83 37.94
C LYS A 9 9.45 -5.09 37.84
N ASN A 10 9.10 -5.95 36.91
CA ASN A 10 7.75 -6.42 36.63
C ASN A 10 7.62 -7.91 37.06
N ASP A 11 6.43 -8.48 36.93
CA ASP A 11 6.18 -9.92 37.12
C ASP A 11 6.85 -10.79 36.04
N SER A 12 6.82 -12.12 36.20
CA SER A 12 7.49 -13.08 35.29
C SER A 12 6.76 -13.28 33.95
N ASP A 13 5.47 -13.01 33.92
CA ASP A 13 4.52 -13.17 32.81
C ASP A 13 4.03 -11.81 32.26
N ALA A 14 4.48 -10.69 32.84
CA ALA A 14 4.11 -9.34 32.44
C ALA A 14 4.53 -9.04 30.98
N ILE A 15 3.54 -8.96 30.09
CA ILE A 15 3.74 -8.66 28.66
C ILE A 15 4.21 -7.20 28.48
N TYR A 16 3.57 -6.26 29.19
CA TYR A 16 3.87 -4.82 29.16
C TYR A 16 4.36 -4.33 30.52
N CYS A 17 5.26 -3.33 30.51
CA CYS A 17 5.84 -2.74 31.69
C CYS A 17 4.82 -1.85 32.41
N ASN A 18 4.59 -2.09 33.70
CA ASN A 18 3.65 -1.31 34.50
C ASN A 18 4.06 0.18 34.60
N GLU A 19 5.36 0.48 34.71
CA GLU A 19 5.88 1.85 34.85
C GLU A 19 5.93 2.65 33.53
N CYS A 20 6.15 1.99 32.38
CA CYS A 20 6.47 2.68 31.13
C CYS A 20 5.71 2.22 29.87
N GLY A 21 4.77 1.27 30.01
CA GLY A 21 3.87 0.80 28.96
C GLY A 21 4.51 0.00 27.80
N ARG A 22 5.84 -0.13 27.74
CA ARG A 22 6.55 -0.90 26.70
C ARG A 22 6.67 -2.37 27.05
N LEU A 23 6.79 -3.23 26.03
CA LEU A 23 6.98 -4.67 26.19
C LEU A 23 8.19 -4.99 27.09
N VAL A 24 8.07 -6.03 27.93
CA VAL A 24 9.08 -6.31 28.98
C VAL A 24 10.19 -7.24 28.49
N ASP A 25 9.88 -8.25 27.68
CA ASP A 25 10.84 -9.20 27.11
C ASP A 25 10.91 -9.16 25.57
N LYS A 26 12.09 -9.48 25.05
CA LYS A 26 12.33 -9.85 23.64
C LYS A 26 12.84 -11.29 23.60
N LYS A 27 11.98 -12.25 23.91
CA LYS A 27 12.22 -13.67 23.58
C LYS A 27 11.45 -14.05 22.33
N ASP A 28 12.19 -14.48 21.32
CA ASP A 28 11.75 -15.17 20.11
C ASP A 28 10.51 -14.56 19.44
N THR A 29 10.62 -13.28 19.11
CA THR A 29 10.02 -12.80 17.88
C THR A 29 10.76 -13.40 16.68
N GLU A 30 10.42 -14.65 16.33
CA GLU A 30 10.36 -15.03 14.92
C GLU A 30 9.59 -13.92 14.19
N ASN A 31 10.26 -13.25 13.24
CA ASN A 31 9.78 -12.23 12.31
C ASN A 31 8.29 -11.83 12.41
N LYS A 32 7.92 -11.18 13.52
CA LYS A 32 6.66 -10.45 13.65
C LYS A 32 6.83 -9.08 13.00
N HIS A 33 7.01 -9.10 11.69
CA HIS A 33 6.41 -8.06 10.85
C HIS A 33 4.93 -7.93 11.26
N ILE A 34 4.33 -6.75 11.08
CA ILE A 34 2.88 -6.68 11.01
C ILE A 34 2.45 -7.61 9.87
N ASP A 35 1.86 -8.75 10.23
CA ASP A 35 1.20 -9.64 9.29
C ASP A 35 -0.07 -8.91 8.81
N LEU A 36 0.07 -7.99 7.86
CA LEU A 36 -1.07 -7.26 7.26
C LEU A 36 -2.04 -8.27 6.61
N LYS A 37 -1.53 -9.40 6.13
CA LYS A 37 -2.27 -10.63 5.76
C LYS A 37 -3.16 -11.17 6.89
N LYS A 38 -2.83 -10.97 8.18
CA LYS A 38 -3.69 -11.30 9.35
C LYS A 38 -4.80 -10.29 9.58
N ILE A 39 -4.56 -9.00 9.31
CA ILE A 39 -5.60 -7.96 9.33
C ILE A 39 -6.58 -8.21 8.18
N MET A 40 -6.06 -8.49 6.98
CA MET A 40 -6.81 -8.85 5.77
C MET A 40 -7.62 -10.16 5.94
N LYS A 41 -7.10 -11.15 6.68
CA LYS A 41 -7.74 -12.48 6.86
C LYS A 41 -9.17 -12.44 7.41
N ASN A 42 -9.56 -11.36 8.09
CA ASN A 42 -10.90 -11.20 8.66
C ASN A 42 -11.91 -10.54 7.71
N LYS A 43 -11.48 -10.01 6.54
CA LYS A 43 -12.36 -9.53 5.45
C LYS A 43 -12.15 -10.40 4.20
N LEU A 44 -12.97 -11.42 4.05
CA LEU A 44 -12.84 -12.44 3.00
C LEU A 44 -13.28 -11.90 1.62
N VAL A 45 -12.34 -11.34 0.85
CA VAL A 45 -12.56 -10.84 -0.52
C VAL A 45 -11.74 -11.65 -1.53
N ARG A 46 -12.40 -12.10 -2.61
CA ARG A 46 -11.75 -12.80 -3.74
C ARG A 46 -11.09 -11.79 -4.68
N ALA A 47 -9.79 -11.94 -4.94
CA ALA A 47 -9.05 -11.05 -5.82
C ALA A 47 -9.26 -11.38 -7.32
N ILE A 48 -9.81 -10.43 -8.07
CA ILE A 48 -9.66 -10.30 -9.53
C ILE A 48 -9.35 -8.82 -9.81
N ALA A 49 -8.17 -8.52 -10.36
CA ALA A 49 -7.69 -7.14 -10.54
C ALA A 49 -7.67 -6.72 -12.02
N VAL A 50 -8.37 -5.63 -12.37
CA VAL A 50 -8.38 -5.03 -13.73
C VAL A 50 -8.60 -3.49 -13.69
N VAL A 51 -8.34 -2.78 -14.79
CA VAL A 51 -7.33 -1.69 -14.82
C VAL A 51 -7.56 -0.64 -15.97
N ALA A 52 -8.17 0.58 -15.84
CA ALA A 52 -8.15 1.70 -16.88
C ALA A 52 -8.31 3.21 -16.43
N LEU A 53 -7.31 4.08 -16.74
CA LEU A 53 -7.08 5.51 -16.32
C LEU A 53 -8.09 6.53 -16.87
N ILE A 54 -8.01 7.78 -16.35
CA ILE A 54 -8.22 9.04 -17.10
C ILE A 54 -7.24 10.09 -16.53
N VAL A 55 -6.72 11.02 -17.34
CA VAL A 55 -5.76 12.09 -16.94
C VAL A 55 -6.27 13.01 -15.80
N VAL A 56 -5.35 13.61 -15.02
CA VAL A 56 -5.51 14.94 -14.39
C VAL A 56 -4.16 15.68 -14.38
N ALA A 57 -3.91 16.53 -15.39
CA ALA A 57 -2.87 17.55 -15.31
C ALA A 57 -3.34 18.72 -14.43
N GLY A 58 -2.41 19.52 -13.89
CA GLY A 58 -2.75 20.75 -13.14
C GLY A 58 -2.94 20.57 -11.63
N SER A 59 -1.84 20.37 -10.89
CA SER A 59 -1.70 20.79 -9.47
C SER A 59 -0.32 20.38 -8.91
N LEU A 60 0.74 20.94 -9.50
CA LEU A 60 2.12 20.89 -9.00
C LEU A 60 2.60 22.30 -8.58
N VAL A 61 1.73 23.01 -7.85
CA VAL A 61 1.96 24.39 -7.41
C VAL A 61 1.83 24.45 -5.89
N PHE A 62 2.97 24.32 -5.21
CA PHE A 62 3.24 24.52 -3.76
C PHE A 62 2.42 23.73 -2.70
N GLY A 63 1.33 23.05 -3.06
CA GLY A 63 0.57 22.15 -2.18
C GLY A 63 1.08 20.70 -2.19
N GLY A 64 1.22 20.07 -1.02
CA GLY A 64 1.56 18.65 -0.89
C GLY A 64 0.43 17.72 -1.34
N ARG A 65 0.76 16.51 -1.83
CA ARG A 65 -0.21 15.54 -2.37
C ARG A 65 -1.14 15.03 -1.25
N SER A 66 -2.44 15.31 -1.32
CA SER A 66 -3.43 14.83 -0.34
C SER A 66 -3.71 13.33 -0.47
N TYR A 67 -4.28 12.68 0.56
CA TYR A 67 -4.63 11.25 0.48
C TYR A 67 -5.65 10.99 -0.63
N LYS A 68 -6.69 11.84 -0.77
CA LYS A 68 -7.65 11.76 -1.88
C LYS A 68 -6.98 11.91 -3.24
N LYS A 69 -5.99 12.81 -3.39
CA LYS A 69 -5.22 12.93 -4.63
C LYS A 69 -4.33 11.70 -4.89
N THR A 70 -3.75 11.10 -3.86
CA THR A 70 -2.94 9.88 -3.99
C THR A 70 -3.80 8.69 -4.39
N VAL A 71 -4.95 8.48 -3.74
CA VAL A 71 -5.92 7.43 -4.12
C VAL A 71 -6.48 7.67 -5.52
N ASN A 72 -6.85 8.91 -5.88
CA ASN A 72 -7.26 9.23 -7.25
C ASN A 72 -6.13 9.00 -8.27
N MET A 73 -4.87 9.26 -7.91
CA MET A 73 -3.73 8.94 -8.78
C MET A 73 -3.48 7.43 -8.86
N TYR A 74 -3.77 6.64 -7.82
CA TYR A 74 -3.65 5.17 -7.86
C TYR A 74 -4.78 4.56 -8.70
N MET A 75 -6.03 4.89 -8.36
CA MET A 75 -7.23 4.50 -9.13
C MET A 75 -7.29 5.10 -10.54
N LYS A 76 -6.27 5.86 -10.95
CA LYS A 76 -5.98 6.21 -12.33
C LYS A 76 -4.73 5.45 -12.84
N ALA A 77 -3.60 5.49 -12.15
CA ALA A 77 -2.34 4.87 -12.60
C ALA A 77 -2.38 3.34 -12.69
N SER A 78 -2.97 2.68 -11.70
CA SER A 78 -3.24 1.22 -11.63
C SER A 78 -4.26 0.76 -12.66
N PHE A 79 -4.44 1.56 -13.69
CA PHE A 79 -5.61 1.63 -14.49
C PHE A 79 -5.16 1.74 -15.98
N GLU A 80 -4.60 2.77 -16.66
CA GLU A 80 -4.05 2.56 -18.06
C GLU A 80 -2.67 1.88 -18.09
N GLY A 81 -2.48 0.85 -17.26
CA GLY A 81 -1.23 0.10 -17.18
C GLY A 81 -0.02 0.97 -16.82
N ASP A 82 -0.22 2.15 -16.23
CA ASP A 82 0.86 3.11 -15.99
C ASP A 82 1.60 2.79 -14.68
N ALA A 83 2.32 1.68 -14.71
CA ALA A 83 3.24 1.27 -13.67
C ALA A 83 4.16 2.42 -13.23
N THR A 84 4.61 3.28 -14.17
CA THR A 84 5.42 4.47 -13.87
C THR A 84 4.76 5.37 -12.85
N THR A 85 3.49 5.72 -13.05
CA THR A 85 2.78 6.55 -12.07
C THR A 85 2.47 5.77 -10.80
N ILE A 86 2.12 4.47 -10.84
CA ILE A 86 1.89 3.64 -9.64
C ILE A 86 3.12 3.66 -8.73
N PHE A 87 4.30 3.31 -9.25
CA PHE A 87 5.54 3.31 -8.48
C PHE A 87 5.94 4.72 -8.00
N SER A 88 5.52 5.81 -8.68
CA SER A 88 5.67 7.20 -8.21
C SER A 88 4.75 7.59 -7.03
N LEU A 89 3.79 6.73 -6.68
CA LEU A 89 2.97 6.90 -5.48
C LEU A 89 3.64 6.33 -4.24
N ILE A 90 4.58 5.39 -4.39
CA ILE A 90 5.50 4.95 -3.33
C ILE A 90 6.54 6.06 -3.08
N SER A 91 7.07 6.14 -1.86
CA SER A 91 8.25 6.96 -1.57
C SER A 91 9.47 6.37 -2.28
N SER A 92 10.27 7.16 -3.00
CA SER A 92 11.47 6.62 -3.68
C SER A 92 12.34 5.87 -2.70
N LYS A 93 12.69 6.46 -1.55
CA LYS A 93 13.46 5.79 -0.48
C LYS A 93 12.89 4.44 -0.05
N MET A 94 11.57 4.30 0.03
CA MET A 94 10.94 3.05 0.46
C MET A 94 10.98 1.98 -0.64
N PHE A 95 10.87 2.39 -1.90
CA PHE A 95 11.04 1.50 -3.05
C PHE A 95 12.53 1.13 -3.22
N ASP A 96 13.44 2.09 -3.10
CA ASP A 96 14.89 1.89 -3.15
C ASP A 96 15.36 0.92 -2.05
N TYR A 97 14.82 1.07 -0.83
CA TYR A 97 15.02 0.15 0.30
C TYR A 97 14.41 -1.24 0.04
N GLY A 98 13.17 -1.32 -0.44
CA GLY A 98 12.51 -2.59 -0.75
C GLY A 98 13.19 -3.39 -1.86
N LEU A 99 13.88 -2.73 -2.80
CA LEU A 99 14.77 -3.39 -3.77
C LEU A 99 15.99 -3.99 -3.08
N GLU A 100 16.67 -3.22 -2.22
CA GLU A 100 17.88 -3.65 -1.50
C GLU A 100 17.61 -4.84 -0.57
N GLU A 101 16.52 -4.81 0.22
CA GLU A 101 16.05 -5.95 1.04
C GLU A 101 15.69 -7.19 0.21
N SER A 102 15.24 -6.99 -1.04
CA SER A 102 14.90 -8.07 -1.97
C SER A 102 16.10 -8.54 -2.81
N GLY A 103 17.31 -8.02 -2.56
CA GLY A 103 18.53 -8.40 -3.28
C GLY A 103 18.68 -7.79 -4.70
N TYR A 104 17.86 -6.81 -5.06
CA TYR A 104 17.96 -6.07 -6.34
C TYR A 104 18.78 -4.79 -6.19
N GLU A 105 19.38 -4.34 -7.29
CA GLU A 105 20.03 -3.03 -7.33
C GLU A 105 19.02 -1.89 -7.55
N ARG A 106 19.38 -0.68 -7.14
CA ARG A 106 18.62 0.55 -7.49
C ARG A 106 18.63 0.84 -9.00
N SER A 107 19.53 0.21 -9.76
CA SER A 107 19.60 0.25 -11.22
C SER A 107 18.42 -0.50 -11.87
N ASP A 108 18.05 -1.66 -11.33
CA ASP A 108 16.96 -2.53 -11.79
C ASP A 108 15.58 -1.86 -11.75
N LYS A 109 15.42 -0.85 -10.90
CA LYS A 109 14.20 -0.04 -10.73
C LYS A 109 13.51 0.34 -12.04
N ARG A 110 14.28 0.72 -13.08
CA ARG A 110 13.74 1.08 -14.41
C ARG A 110 13.22 -0.14 -15.16
N GLN A 111 13.93 -1.26 -15.07
CA GLN A 111 13.58 -2.51 -15.72
C GLN A 111 12.35 -3.14 -15.04
N ILE A 112 12.27 -3.13 -13.71
CA ILE A 112 11.10 -3.58 -12.93
C ILE A 112 9.84 -2.77 -13.29
N ILE A 113 9.93 -1.44 -13.40
CA ILE A 113 8.80 -0.59 -13.86
C ILE A 113 8.37 -0.96 -15.29
N LYS A 114 9.35 -1.20 -16.19
CA LYS A 114 9.09 -1.59 -17.58
C LYS A 114 8.43 -2.97 -17.66
N ASP A 115 8.95 -3.97 -16.94
CA ASP A 115 8.44 -5.34 -16.97
C ASP A 115 7.06 -5.45 -16.34
N THR A 116 6.79 -4.66 -15.28
CA THR A 116 5.44 -4.50 -14.73
C THR A 116 4.50 -3.92 -15.79
N LYS A 117 4.90 -2.86 -16.50
CA LYS A 117 4.10 -2.26 -17.59
C LYS A 117 3.86 -3.26 -18.74
N GLU A 118 4.86 -4.04 -19.12
CA GLU A 118 4.71 -5.08 -20.14
C GLU A 118 3.81 -6.24 -19.68
N SER A 119 3.84 -6.60 -18.39
CA SER A 119 2.92 -7.59 -17.82
C SER A 119 1.48 -7.08 -17.82
N MET A 120 1.25 -5.85 -17.32
CA MET A 120 -0.07 -5.20 -17.35
C MET A 120 -0.64 -5.12 -18.77
N LYS A 121 0.20 -4.85 -19.77
CA LYS A 121 -0.19 -4.88 -21.19
C LYS A 121 -0.58 -6.28 -21.65
N LYS A 122 0.22 -7.31 -21.33
CA LYS A 122 -0.07 -8.73 -21.66
C LYS A 122 -1.38 -9.22 -21.02
N ASP A 123 -1.68 -8.80 -19.78
CA ASP A 123 -2.93 -9.15 -19.11
C ASP A 123 -4.16 -8.47 -19.73
N ILE A 124 -4.03 -7.21 -20.17
CA ILE A 124 -5.06 -6.53 -20.97
C ILE A 124 -5.27 -7.27 -22.30
N GLU A 125 -4.21 -7.56 -23.06
CA GLU A 125 -4.30 -8.26 -24.35
C GLU A 125 -4.90 -9.67 -24.21
N ARG A 126 -4.53 -10.40 -23.16
CA ARG A 126 -5.10 -11.70 -22.79
C ARG A 126 -6.59 -11.60 -22.48
N MET A 127 -6.99 -10.60 -21.69
CA MET A 127 -8.40 -10.34 -21.37
C MET A 127 -9.21 -10.01 -22.63
N GLU A 128 -8.68 -9.17 -23.53
CA GLU A 128 -9.38 -8.80 -24.78
C GLU A 128 -9.55 -10.01 -25.69
N SER A 129 -8.52 -10.87 -25.77
CA SER A 129 -8.56 -12.10 -26.55
C SER A 129 -9.49 -13.17 -25.97
N GLN A 130 -9.60 -13.27 -24.64
CA GLN A 130 -10.45 -14.26 -23.96
C GLN A 130 -11.93 -13.86 -23.92
N THR A 131 -12.24 -12.57 -23.95
CA THR A 131 -13.62 -12.05 -23.79
C THR A 131 -14.21 -11.46 -25.06
N GLY A 132 -13.39 -11.12 -26.06
CA GLY A 132 -13.78 -10.33 -27.24
C GLY A 132 -14.06 -8.84 -26.94
N ILE A 133 -14.13 -8.46 -25.66
CA ILE A 133 -14.44 -7.11 -25.21
C ILE A 133 -13.15 -6.29 -25.18
N LYS A 134 -13.15 -5.17 -25.90
CA LYS A 134 -12.03 -4.23 -25.88
C LYS A 134 -11.98 -3.50 -24.56
N TRP A 135 -10.79 -3.48 -23.97
CA TRP A 135 -10.60 -3.01 -22.60
C TRP A 135 -10.96 -1.53 -22.45
N LYS A 136 -10.71 -0.72 -23.48
CA LYS A 136 -11.15 0.70 -23.54
C LYS A 136 -12.67 0.89 -23.44
N ASP A 137 -13.48 -0.06 -23.91
CA ASP A 137 -14.94 0.10 -24.05
C ASP A 137 -15.72 -0.35 -22.80
N ILE A 138 -15.04 -1.04 -21.87
CA ILE A 138 -15.54 -1.29 -20.52
C ILE A 138 -15.63 0.06 -19.77
N LYS A 139 -16.74 0.31 -19.06
CA LYS A 139 -16.86 1.47 -18.16
C LYS A 139 -16.27 1.13 -16.80
N LYS A 140 -15.59 2.08 -16.17
CA LYS A 140 -15.05 1.93 -14.80
C LYS A 140 -15.34 3.19 -14.01
N SER A 141 -15.68 3.02 -12.75
CA SER A 141 -15.71 4.09 -11.76
C SER A 141 -15.17 3.58 -10.42
N TYR A 142 -14.86 4.49 -9.51
CA TYR A 142 -14.46 4.15 -8.16
C TYR A 142 -14.99 5.17 -7.16
N LYS A 143 -15.14 4.75 -5.90
CA LYS A 143 -15.69 5.53 -4.80
C LYS A 143 -14.97 5.15 -3.52
N ILE A 144 -14.46 6.13 -2.80
CA ILE A 144 -13.90 5.91 -1.47
C ILE A 144 -15.06 5.68 -0.49
N THR A 145 -15.12 4.51 0.15
CA THR A 145 -16.17 4.10 1.09
C THR A 145 -15.79 4.37 2.55
N SER A 146 -14.62 3.91 2.99
CA SER A 146 -14.07 4.19 4.34
C SER A 146 -12.73 4.93 4.29
N VAL A 147 -12.44 5.72 5.33
CA VAL A 147 -11.24 6.58 5.45
C VAL A 147 -10.76 6.65 6.91
N GLU A 148 -10.12 5.58 7.37
CA GLU A 148 -9.72 5.43 8.78
C GLU A 148 -8.33 6.02 9.08
N LYS A 149 -8.04 6.30 10.35
CA LYS A 149 -6.74 6.84 10.81
C LYS A 149 -6.05 5.78 11.65
N ILE A 150 -4.93 5.28 11.15
CA ILE A 150 -4.05 4.35 11.88
C ILE A 150 -3.40 5.14 13.04
N LYS A 151 -3.34 4.54 14.24
CA LYS A 151 -2.98 5.21 15.50
C LYS A 151 -2.34 4.23 16.49
N GLY A 152 -1.68 4.76 17.53
CA GLY A 152 -1.09 3.96 18.59
C GLY A 152 -0.06 2.97 18.03
N TYR A 153 -0.03 1.76 18.59
CA TYR A 153 0.90 0.70 18.21
C TYR A 153 1.08 0.56 16.68
N GLU A 154 -0.01 0.44 15.91
CA GLU A 154 0.03 0.27 14.45
C GLU A 154 0.72 1.44 13.71
N LEU A 155 0.59 2.66 14.24
CA LEU A 155 1.24 3.85 13.67
C LEU A 155 2.69 3.98 14.15
N ASP A 156 3.03 3.43 15.30
CA ASP A 156 4.36 3.51 15.89
C ASP A 156 5.28 2.43 15.30
N ASP A 157 4.82 1.18 15.20
CA ASP A 157 5.46 0.09 14.47
C ASP A 157 5.75 0.50 13.00
N LEU A 158 4.75 1.07 12.31
CA LEU A 158 4.93 1.58 10.95
C LEU A 158 5.90 2.77 10.84
N LYS A 159 6.16 3.53 11.91
CA LYS A 159 7.27 4.52 11.92
C LYS A 159 8.61 3.83 12.02
N ASP A 160 8.73 2.81 12.87
CA ASP A 160 9.98 2.10 13.10
C ASP A 160 10.42 1.38 11.80
N ARG A 161 9.52 0.66 11.10
CA ARG A 161 9.80 0.09 9.76
C ARG A 161 10.27 1.15 8.74
N TYR A 162 9.60 2.30 8.70
CA TYR A 162 9.99 3.39 7.79
C TYR A 162 11.30 4.09 8.22
N GLN A 163 11.67 4.04 9.49
CA GLN A 163 12.91 4.62 10.01
C GLN A 163 14.15 3.81 9.59
N GLU A 164 14.01 2.50 9.40
CA GLU A 164 15.06 1.62 8.83
C GLU A 164 15.44 2.09 7.41
N ALA A 165 14.44 2.40 6.57
CA ALA A 165 14.62 3.06 5.26
C ALA A 165 15.09 4.54 5.33
N GLY A 166 15.34 5.07 6.53
CA GLY A 166 15.69 6.47 6.76
C GLY A 166 14.59 7.45 6.35
N VAL A 167 13.32 7.08 6.52
CA VAL A 167 12.12 7.87 6.20
C VAL A 167 11.34 8.18 7.48
N LYS A 168 10.84 9.41 7.61
CA LYS A 168 9.98 9.79 8.75
C LYS A 168 8.53 10.00 8.28
N ILE A 169 7.63 9.14 8.75
CA ILE A 169 6.18 9.28 8.56
C ILE A 169 5.55 10.05 9.73
N SER A 170 4.47 10.78 9.46
CA SER A 170 3.78 11.64 10.44
C SER A 170 2.35 11.22 10.75
N ALA A 171 1.75 10.40 9.88
CA ALA A 171 0.43 9.80 10.04
C ALA A 171 0.31 8.66 9.01
N ALA A 172 -0.60 7.72 9.27
CA ALA A 172 -0.99 6.69 8.31
C ALA A 172 -2.52 6.53 8.25
N LYS A 173 -3.02 5.96 7.17
CA LYS A 173 -4.45 5.75 6.90
C LYS A 173 -4.70 4.43 6.21
N PHE A 174 -5.77 3.77 6.61
CA PHE A 174 -6.49 2.82 5.78
C PHE A 174 -7.54 3.57 4.96
N VAL A 175 -7.73 3.19 3.70
CA VAL A 175 -8.75 3.74 2.80
C VAL A 175 -9.36 2.59 2.01
N GLU A 176 -10.66 2.38 2.19
CA GLU A 176 -11.43 1.38 1.46
C GLU A 176 -12.00 2.03 0.18
N VAL A 177 -11.84 1.37 -0.96
CA VAL A 177 -12.25 1.89 -2.27
C VAL A 177 -13.11 0.86 -3.01
N GLU A 178 -14.39 1.18 -3.15
CA GLU A 178 -15.32 0.49 -4.04
C GLU A 178 -14.96 0.81 -5.51
N VAL A 179 -14.92 -0.22 -6.36
CA VAL A 179 -14.60 -0.15 -7.78
C VAL A 179 -15.71 -0.83 -8.56
N ASN A 180 -16.38 -0.08 -9.43
CA ASN A 180 -17.49 -0.57 -10.24
C ASN A 180 -17.05 -0.68 -11.70
N ILE A 181 -17.20 -1.87 -12.27
CA ILE A 181 -16.83 -2.20 -13.65
C ILE A 181 -18.11 -2.62 -14.38
N GLN A 182 -18.45 -1.93 -15.47
CA GLN A 182 -19.64 -2.25 -16.28
C GLN A 182 -19.26 -2.58 -17.72
N THR A 183 -19.78 -3.70 -18.22
CA THR A 183 -19.57 -4.23 -19.56
C THR A 183 -20.92 -4.57 -20.18
N GLY A 184 -21.42 -3.71 -21.06
CA GLY A 184 -22.80 -3.81 -21.56
C GLY A 184 -23.81 -3.63 -20.43
N GLU A 185 -24.69 -4.61 -20.25
CA GLU A 185 -25.68 -4.66 -19.17
C GLU A 185 -25.13 -5.24 -17.85
N THR A 186 -24.01 -5.95 -17.91
CA THR A 186 -23.38 -6.57 -16.72
C THR A 186 -22.57 -5.53 -15.94
N GLU A 187 -22.86 -5.39 -14.64
CA GLU A 187 -22.06 -4.61 -13.69
C GLU A 187 -21.45 -5.53 -12.62
N GLY A 188 -20.24 -5.21 -12.16
CA GLY A 188 -19.55 -5.90 -11.08
C GLY A 188 -18.80 -4.93 -10.17
N THR A 189 -19.11 -5.01 -8.88
CA THR A 189 -18.49 -4.22 -7.81
C THR A 189 -17.43 -5.04 -7.08
N ASN A 190 -16.27 -4.45 -6.83
CA ASN A 190 -15.20 -5.01 -5.99
C ASN A 190 -14.68 -3.95 -5.01
N THR A 191 -14.01 -4.38 -3.95
CA THR A 191 -13.37 -3.47 -2.97
C THR A 191 -11.86 -3.61 -3.01
N ILE A 192 -11.15 -2.49 -2.98
CA ILE A 192 -9.69 -2.40 -2.88
C ILE A 192 -9.33 -1.67 -1.58
N ASP A 193 -8.48 -2.31 -0.79
CA ASP A 193 -7.97 -1.80 0.49
C ASP A 193 -6.61 -1.12 0.28
N LEU A 194 -6.49 0.16 0.63
CA LEU A 194 -5.27 0.95 0.42
C LEU A 194 -4.72 1.51 1.73
N TYR A 195 -3.45 1.24 2.02
CA TYR A 195 -2.71 1.84 3.12
C TYR A 195 -1.88 3.03 2.60
N LEU A 196 -1.95 4.16 3.28
CA LEU A 196 -1.26 5.38 2.89
C LEU A 196 -0.49 6.01 4.05
N VAL A 197 0.77 6.37 3.82
CA VAL A 197 1.64 7.06 4.78
C VAL A 197 1.85 8.52 4.41
N LYS A 198 2.00 9.38 5.43
CA LYS A 198 2.26 10.82 5.26
C LYS A 198 3.72 11.17 5.53
N ILE A 199 4.48 11.38 4.46
CA ILE A 199 5.89 11.82 4.50
C ILE A 199 5.94 13.32 4.23
N GLY A 200 6.31 14.09 5.24
CA GLY A 200 6.27 15.56 5.20
C GLY A 200 4.89 16.09 4.80
N LYS A 201 4.82 16.88 3.72
CA LYS A 201 3.55 17.48 3.25
C LYS A 201 2.68 16.51 2.43
N SER A 202 3.23 15.43 1.86
CA SER A 202 2.55 14.55 0.90
C SER A 202 2.15 13.19 1.48
N TRP A 203 1.12 12.59 0.88
CA TRP A 203 0.72 11.20 1.09
C TRP A 203 1.29 10.29 0.00
N TYR A 204 1.67 9.07 0.37
CA TYR A 204 2.24 8.02 -0.45
C TYR A 204 1.50 6.71 -0.19
N LEU A 205 1.56 5.77 -1.12
CA LEU A 205 1.14 4.39 -0.85
C LEU A 205 2.16 3.72 0.07
N GLU A 206 1.64 2.88 0.97
CA GLU A 206 2.41 1.82 1.62
C GLU A 206 2.58 0.68 0.58
N PRO A 207 3.81 0.18 0.30
CA PRO A 207 4.04 -0.86 -0.71
C PRO A 207 3.13 -2.09 -0.61
N GLU A 208 2.78 -2.54 0.60
CA GLU A 208 1.94 -3.73 0.81
C GLU A 208 0.51 -3.54 0.25
N SER A 209 0.07 -2.29 0.03
CA SER A 209 -1.22 -1.94 -0.60
C SER A 209 -1.34 -2.35 -2.06
N MET A 210 -0.23 -2.68 -2.72
CA MET A 210 -0.23 -3.17 -4.11
C MET A 210 -0.47 -4.69 -4.18
N GLY A 211 -0.67 -5.34 -3.03
CA GLY A 211 -0.65 -6.80 -2.90
C GLY A 211 0.79 -7.34 -2.88
N SER A 212 0.94 -8.61 -2.51
CA SER A 212 2.23 -9.28 -2.62
C SER A 212 2.54 -9.55 -4.10
N VAL A 213 3.41 -8.71 -4.68
CA VAL A 213 4.06 -8.94 -5.99
C VAL A 213 5.34 -9.77 -5.80
N TYR A 214 5.26 -10.74 -4.86
CA TYR A 214 6.27 -11.70 -4.43
C TYR A 214 5.57 -13.07 -4.31
#